data_AF-A0A3B8RMH2-F1
#
_entry.id   AF-A0A3B8RMH2-F1
#
_cell.length_a   1.000
_cell.length_b   1.000
_cell.length_c   1.000
_cell.angle_alpha   90.00
_cell.angle_beta   90.00
_cell.angle_gamma   90.00
#
_symmetry.space_group_name_H-M   'P 1'
#
loop_
_entity.id
_entity.type
_entity.pdbx_description
1 polymer ?
#
loop_
_entity_poly.entity_id
_entity_poly.type
_entity_poly.pdbx_seq_one_letter_code
_entity_poly.pdbx_strand_id
1 'polypeptide(L)'
;MNNGKPKTLKFSYNKTSNYRTYNVDGVFGGLAPKNKIFIEFFSEKFPIPDSVIHEISEDKTLGKEIEKKGFEGIVREIECGIYLDIATAVAIADWLHARVDEFKKLKTEKGN
;
A
#
# COMPACT_ATOMS: atom_id res chain seq x y z
N MET A 1 1.63 37.94 -38.52
CA MET A 1 2.31 36.78 -37.92
C MET A 1 1.73 36.58 -36.52
N ASN A 2 0.93 35.54 -36.31
CA ASN A 2 0.34 35.24 -34.99
C ASN A 2 1.43 34.64 -34.09
N ASN A 3 2.04 35.46 -33.22
CA ASN A 3 2.90 34.98 -32.14
C ASN A 3 2.03 34.40 -31.00
N GLY A 4 1.33 33.31 -31.30
CA GLY A 4 0.56 32.56 -30.31
C GLY A 4 1.50 31.79 -29.39
N LYS A 5 1.95 32.41 -28.30
CA LYS A 5 2.65 31.69 -27.22
C LYS A 5 1.81 30.46 -26.82
N PRO A 6 2.44 29.29 -26.59
CA PRO A 6 1.70 28.11 -26.15
C PRO A 6 0.89 28.46 -24.91
N LYS A 7 -0.39 28.08 -24.89
CA LYS A 7 -1.21 28.21 -23.68
C LYS A 7 -0.58 27.32 -22.59
N THR A 8 -0.12 27.94 -21.51
CA THR A 8 0.43 27.21 -20.36
C THR A 8 -0.64 27.10 -19.27
N LEU A 9 -0.68 25.96 -18.59
CA LEU A 9 -1.58 25.69 -17.48
C LEU A 9 -0.77 25.22 -16.27
N LYS A 10 -0.93 25.88 -15.12
CA LYS A 10 -0.28 25.51 -13.87
C LYS A 10 -1.24 24.69 -13.01
N PHE A 11 -0.76 23.56 -12.51
CA PHE A 11 -1.44 22.77 -11.49
C PHE A 11 -0.78 22.99 -10.13
N SER A 12 -1.58 23.06 -9.07
CA SER A 12 -1.10 23.08 -7.68
C SER A 12 -1.65 21.85 -6.96
N TYR A 13 -0.80 21.15 -6.22
CA TYR A 13 -1.16 19.93 -5.50
C TYR A 13 -1.18 20.21 -4.00
N ASN A 14 -2.37 20.19 -3.40
CA ASN A 14 -2.55 20.44 -1.98
C ASN A 14 -2.99 19.14 -1.28
N LYS A 15 -2.36 18.83 -0.15
CA LYS A 15 -2.76 17.71 0.70
C LYS A 15 -4.01 18.10 1.50
N THR A 16 -4.97 17.19 1.60
CA THR A 16 -6.13 17.36 2.49
C THR A 16 -5.74 17.11 3.94
N SER A 17 -6.60 17.46 4.90
CA SER A 17 -6.37 17.19 6.32
C SER A 17 -6.23 15.70 6.66
N ASN A 18 -6.83 14.83 5.85
CA ASN A 18 -6.80 13.38 6.02
C ASN A 18 -5.76 12.70 5.13
N TYR A 19 -4.91 13.47 4.44
CA TYR A 19 -3.86 12.89 3.59
C TYR A 19 -2.92 12.03 4.44
N ARG A 20 -2.73 10.80 4.01
CA ARG A 20 -1.78 9.85 4.59
C ARG A 20 -1.01 9.17 3.47
N THR A 21 0.21 8.78 3.80
CA THR A 21 1.03 7.92 2.94
C THR A 21 1.18 6.59 3.64
N TYR A 22 0.90 5.51 2.92
CA TYR A 22 0.96 4.15 3.41
C TYR A 22 2.01 3.38 2.64
N ASN A 23 2.71 2.48 3.33
CA ASN A 23 3.42 1.39 2.67
C ASN A 23 2.42 0.24 2.50
N VAL A 24 2.36 -0.33 1.30
CA VAL A 24 1.37 -1.34 0.93
C VAL A 24 2.07 -2.44 0.15
N ASP A 25 1.73 -3.69 0.46
CA ASP A 25 2.33 -4.89 -0.13
C ASP A 25 1.51 -5.41 -1.31
N GLY A 26 0.23 -5.01 -1.38
CA GLY A 26 -0.63 -5.42 -2.47
C GLY A 26 -1.99 -4.74 -2.47
N VAL A 27 -2.84 -5.28 -3.34
CA VAL A 27 -4.24 -4.86 -3.48
C VAL A 27 -5.18 -6.06 -3.46
N PHE A 28 -6.34 -5.89 -2.84
CA PHE A 28 -7.47 -6.81 -2.91
C PHE A 28 -8.67 -6.06 -3.49
N GLY A 29 -9.45 -6.70 -4.36
CA GLY A 29 -10.58 -6.01 -4.98
C GLY A 29 -11.05 -6.67 -6.26
N GLY A 30 -11.85 -5.93 -7.03
CA GLY A 30 -12.44 -6.43 -8.26
C GLY A 30 -13.45 -5.48 -8.89
N LEU A 31 -14.27 -6.01 -9.78
CA LEU A 31 -15.36 -5.27 -10.41
C LEU A 31 -16.41 -4.89 -9.37
N ALA A 32 -16.87 -3.65 -9.45
CA ALA A 32 -17.94 -3.10 -8.64
C ALA A 32 -19.12 -2.67 -9.54
N PRO A 33 -20.34 -2.54 -8.99
CA PRO A 33 -21.48 -2.03 -9.75
C PRO A 33 -21.19 -0.68 -10.43
N LYS A 34 -21.95 -0.38 -11.50
CA LYS A 34 -21.86 0.89 -12.25
C LYS A 34 -20.51 1.09 -12.97
N ASN A 35 -19.93 0.01 -13.52
CA ASN A 35 -18.68 0.04 -14.29
C ASN A 35 -17.51 0.67 -13.51
N LYS A 36 -17.44 0.36 -12.22
CA LYS A 36 -16.35 0.76 -11.34
C LYS A 36 -15.47 -0.44 -11.01
N ILE A 37 -14.24 -0.15 -10.62
CA ILE A 37 -13.30 -1.09 -10.03
C ILE A 37 -13.10 -0.64 -8.60
N PHE A 38 -13.22 -1.56 -7.65
CA PHE A 38 -12.90 -1.32 -6.25
C PHE A 38 -11.57 -1.97 -5.91
N ILE A 39 -10.71 -1.21 -5.25
CA ILE A 39 -9.36 -1.63 -4.85
C ILE A 39 -9.15 -1.25 -3.40
N GLU A 40 -8.75 -2.21 -2.58
CA GLU A 40 -8.26 -2.02 -1.22
C GLU A 40 -6.76 -2.26 -1.20
N PHE A 41 -6.00 -1.26 -0.77
CA PHE A 41 -4.57 -1.43 -0.53
C PHE A 41 -4.35 -2.02 0.86
N PHE A 42 -3.48 -3.02 0.95
CA PHE A 42 -3.18 -3.69 2.21
C PHE A 42 -1.69 -3.76 2.48
N SER A 43 -1.33 -3.80 3.77
CA SER A 43 -0.02 -4.22 4.27
C SER A 43 -0.11 -5.63 4.85
N GLU A 44 0.92 -6.45 4.64
CA GLU A 44 1.03 -7.81 5.16
C GLU A 44 1.88 -7.86 6.42
N LYS A 45 1.37 -8.52 7.47
CA LYS A 45 2.11 -8.73 8.72
C LYS A 45 1.86 -10.10 9.30
N PHE A 46 2.82 -10.57 10.08
CA PHE A 46 2.59 -11.72 10.94
C PHE A 46 1.59 -11.35 12.04
N PRO A 47 0.68 -12.27 12.39
CA PRO A 47 -0.27 -12.07 13.46
C PRO A 47 0.45 -11.80 14.78
N ILE A 48 -0.06 -10.81 15.51
CA ILE A 48 0.34 -10.57 16.89
C ILE A 48 -0.41 -11.61 17.73
N PRO A 49 0.26 -12.32 18.66
CA PRO A 49 -0.43 -13.26 19.54
C PRO A 49 -1.50 -12.56 20.37
N ASP A 50 -2.63 -13.23 20.57
CA ASP A 50 -3.71 -12.75 21.45
C ASP A 50 -3.27 -12.81 22.92
N SER A 51 -2.47 -13.82 23.27
CA SER A 51 -1.91 -13.99 24.61
C SER A 51 -0.56 -14.71 24.57
N VAL A 52 0.32 -14.30 25.47
CA VAL A 52 1.61 -14.96 25.73
C VAL A 52 1.69 -15.23 27.23
N ILE A 53 1.94 -16.48 27.61
CA ILE A 53 2.10 -16.89 29.01
C ILE A 53 3.59 -17.05 29.30
N HIS A 54 4.05 -16.39 30.36
CA HIS A 54 5.40 -16.50 30.89
C HIS A 54 5.39 -17.16 32.26
N GLU A 55 6.46 -17.86 32.59
CA GLU A 55 6.77 -18.19 33.97
C GLU A 55 7.05 -16.92 34.78
N ILE A 56 6.79 -16.98 36.08
CA ILE A 56 7.23 -15.99 37.06
C ILE A 56 8.11 -16.72 38.07
N SER A 57 9.34 -16.25 38.24
CA SER A 57 10.29 -16.80 39.22
C SER A 57 9.90 -16.43 40.65
N GLU A 58 10.51 -17.09 41.63
CA GLU A 58 10.23 -16.85 43.06
C GLU A 58 10.56 -15.41 43.50
N ASP A 59 11.53 -14.75 42.85
CA ASP A 59 11.88 -13.34 43.06
C ASP A 59 10.97 -12.36 42.30
N LYS A 60 9.86 -12.86 41.73
CA LYS A 60 8.86 -12.12 40.95
C LYS A 60 9.40 -11.47 39.67
N THR A 61 10.48 -12.01 39.11
CA THR A 61 10.97 -11.59 37.80
C THR A 61 10.31 -12.38 36.67
N LEU A 62 10.34 -11.82 35.46
CA LEU A 62 9.73 -12.42 34.27
C LEU A 62 10.60 -13.58 33.77
N GLY A 63 10.02 -14.78 33.72
CA GLY A 63 10.67 -15.98 33.21
C GLY A 63 10.45 -16.21 31.72
N LYS A 64 10.76 -17.44 31.26
CA LYS A 64 10.61 -17.84 29.87
C LYS A 64 9.14 -17.86 29.43
N GLU A 65 8.93 -17.65 28.14
CA GLU A 65 7.65 -17.91 27.47
C GLU A 65 7.37 -19.42 27.45
N ILE A 66 6.18 -19.83 27.88
CA ILE A 66 5.76 -21.24 27.94
C ILE A 66 4.60 -21.56 27.01
N GLU A 67 3.79 -20.56 26.67
CA GLU A 67 2.69 -20.71 25.73
C GLU A 67 2.46 -19.41 24.97
N LYS A 68 2.16 -19.55 23.68
CA LYS A 68 1.78 -18.45 22.81
C LYS A 68 0.58 -18.88 22.00
N LYS A 69 -0.49 -18.10 22.11
CA LYS A 69 -1.75 -18.34 21.39
C LYS A 69 -2.07 -17.12 20.54
N GLY A 70 -2.44 -17.37 19.30
CA GLY A 70 -2.85 -16.34 18.36
C GLY A 70 -3.38 -16.92 17.06
N PHE A 71 -3.79 -16.03 16.17
CA PHE A 71 -4.20 -16.40 14.82
C PHE A 71 -3.08 -17.11 14.07
N GLU A 72 -3.40 -18.22 13.41
CA GLU A 72 -2.50 -18.91 12.49
C GLU A 72 -2.75 -18.42 11.05
N GLY A 73 -1.78 -17.74 10.46
CA GLY A 73 -1.86 -17.24 9.08
C GLY A 73 -1.08 -15.95 8.86
N ILE A 74 -1.37 -15.27 7.75
CA ILE A 74 -0.86 -13.93 7.43
C ILE A 74 -2.02 -12.94 7.59
N VAL A 75 -1.76 -11.82 8.26
CA VAL A 75 -2.75 -10.74 8.40
C VAL A 75 -2.53 -9.72 7.28
N ARG A 76 -3.59 -9.39 6.56
CA ARG A 76 -3.66 -8.26 5.63
C ARG A 76 -4.43 -7.12 6.28
N GLU A 77 -3.74 -6.04 6.63
CA GLU A 77 -4.35 -4.85 7.19
C GLU A 77 -4.75 -3.90 6.07
N ILE A 78 -6.04 -3.57 5.97
CA ILE A 78 -6.55 -2.68 4.92
C ILE A 78 -6.28 -1.22 5.31
N GLU A 79 -5.49 -0.52 4.49
CA GLU A 79 -5.08 0.86 4.75
C GLU A 79 -6.05 1.87 4.15
N CYS A 80 -6.49 1.63 2.91
CA CYS A 80 -7.47 2.47 2.21
C CYS A 80 -8.14 1.74 1.04
N GLY A 81 -9.40 2.12 0.76
CA GLY A 81 -10.19 1.61 -0.36
C GLY A 81 -10.54 2.72 -1.35
N ILE A 82 -10.42 2.44 -2.65
CA ILE A 82 -10.63 3.39 -3.75
C ILE A 82 -11.56 2.79 -4.80
N TYR A 83 -12.56 3.57 -5.23
CA TYR A 83 -13.37 3.27 -6.41
C TYR A 83 -12.86 4.05 -7.62
N LEU A 84 -12.63 3.36 -8.73
CA LEU A 84 -12.15 3.91 -9.99
C LEU A 84 -13.17 3.62 -11.09
N ASP A 85 -13.37 4.53 -12.04
CA ASP A 85 -13.88 4.11 -13.35
C ASP A 85 -12.77 3.49 -14.18
N ILE A 86 -13.21 2.84 -15.26
CA ILE A 86 -12.35 2.17 -16.23
C ILE A 86 -11.30 3.12 -16.80
N ALA A 87 -11.69 4.35 -17.18
CA ALA A 87 -10.75 5.31 -17.77
C ALA A 87 -9.63 5.69 -16.79
N THR A 88 -9.97 5.95 -15.54
CA THR A 88 -9.01 6.27 -14.49
C THR A 88 -8.13 5.06 -14.16
N ALA A 89 -8.73 3.86 -14.08
CA ALA A 89 -7.98 2.63 -13.80
C ALA A 89 -6.93 2.32 -14.87
N VAL A 90 -7.26 2.47 -16.15
CA VAL A 90 -6.32 2.30 -17.27
C VAL A 90 -5.18 3.32 -17.17
N ALA A 91 -5.51 4.60 -16.95
CA ALA A 91 -4.49 5.65 -16.83
C ALA A 91 -3.52 5.40 -15.66
N ILE A 92 -4.02 4.91 -14.53
CA ILE A 92 -3.18 4.54 -13.37
C ILE A 92 -2.30 3.33 -13.71
N ALA A 93 -2.85 2.29 -14.34
CA ALA A 93 -2.10 1.09 -14.71
C ALA A 93 -0.94 1.43 -15.68
N ASP A 94 -1.23 2.21 -16.72
CA ASP A 94 -0.21 2.66 -17.70
C ASP A 94 0.88 3.50 -17.02
N TRP A 95 0.48 4.40 -16.12
CA TRP A 95 1.42 5.22 -15.37
C TRP A 95 2.33 4.36 -14.47
N LEU A 96 1.77 3.37 -13.77
CA LEU A 96 2.54 2.44 -12.93
C LEU A 96 3.53 1.61 -13.75
N HIS A 97 3.08 1.05 -14.89
CA HIS A 97 3.96 0.31 -15.80
C HIS A 97 5.15 1.16 -16.24
N ALA A 98 4.91 2.42 -16.63
CA ALA A 98 5.98 3.33 -17.04
C ALA A 98 7.01 3.59 -15.91
N ARG A 99 6.57 3.73 -14.65
CA ARG A 99 7.49 3.91 -13.49
C ARG A 99 8.28 2.64 -13.19
N VAL A 100 7.66 1.47 -13.31
CA VAL A 100 8.34 0.18 -13.12
C VAL A 100 9.42 -0.02 -14.18
N ASP A 101 9.12 0.28 -15.44
CA ASP A 101 10.08 0.13 -16.54
C ASP A 101 11.26 1.10 -16.43
N GLU A 102 11.01 2.32 -15.97
CA GLU A 102 12.05 3.29 -15.61
C GLU A 102 12.98 2.73 -14.53
N PHE A 103 12.43 2.16 -13.46
CA PHE A 103 13.22 1.58 -12.38
C PHE A 103 14.03 0.35 -12.80
N LYS A 104 13.47 -0.49 -13.67
CA LYS A 104 14.19 -1.65 -14.24
C LYS A 104 15.41 -1.21 -15.05
N LYS A 105 15.28 -0.19 -15.90
CA LYS A 105 16.40 0.34 -16.70
C LYS A 105 17.55 0.84 -15.80
N LEU A 106 17.21 1.58 -14.75
CA LEU A 106 18.19 2.08 -13.77
C LEU A 106 18.94 0.96 -13.04
N LYS A 107 18.29 -0.18 -12.77
CA LYS A 107 18.94 -1.34 -12.15
C LYS A 107 19.88 -2.06 -13.11
N THR A 108 19.50 -2.18 -14.38
CA THR A 108 20.34 -2.82 -15.41
C THR A 108 21.60 -2.00 -15.70
N GLU A 109 21.51 -0.67 -15.69
CA GLU A 109 22.66 0.23 -15.94
C GLU A 109 23.68 0.27 -14.80
N LYS A 110 23.25 0.00 -13.55
CA LYS A 110 24.14 -0.04 -12.37
C LYS A 110 24.73 -1.43 -12.08
N GLY A 111 24.32 -2.44 -12.84
CA GLY A 111 24.78 -3.83 -12.72
C GLY A 111 25.85 -4.24 -13.74
N ASN A 112 26.35 -3.30 -14.56
CA ASN A 112 27.46 -3.48 -15.49
C ASN A 112 28.69 -2.69 -15.06
#